data_AF-W9C022-F1
#
_entry.id   AF-W9C022-F1
#
_cell.length_a   1.000
_cell.length_b   1.000
_cell.length_c   1.000
_cell.angle_alpha   90.00
_cell.angle_beta   90.00
_cell.angle_gamma   90.00
#
_symmetry.space_group_name_H-M   'P 1'
#
loop_
_entity.id
_entity.type
_entity.pdbx_description
1 polymer ?
#
loop_
_entity_poly.entity_id
_entity_poly.type
_entity_poly.pdbx_seq_one_letter_code
_entity_poly.pdbx_strand_id
1 'polypeptide(L)'
;MTNQRRAERASRSARYLSEEKFQALTGQVQTSYEKLDELLAHMLRMHADMIDTARTAGLEPEKGQKLFRKLNTCVSDLVISREDLVGAHLEATRIRMRTNQAERADGCYSPRPLIEGHQNGIRLVG
;
A
#
# COMPACT_ATOMS: atom_id res chain seq x y z
N MET A 1 4.33 38.76 20.81
CA MET A 1 4.08 37.39 21.34
C MET A 1 5.22 36.49 20.90
N THR A 2 5.91 35.84 21.83
CA THR A 2 7.08 34.98 21.54
C THR A 2 6.65 33.65 20.90
N ASN A 3 7.51 33.10 20.03
CA ASN A 3 7.26 31.82 19.33
C ASN A 3 6.98 30.65 20.30
N GLN A 4 7.57 30.66 21.50
CA GLN A 4 7.30 29.68 22.56
C GLN A 4 5.82 29.63 22.98
N ARG A 5 5.19 30.79 23.22
CA ARG A 5 3.78 30.83 23.66
C ARG A 5 2.81 30.38 22.56
N ARG A 6 3.17 30.55 21.28
CA ARG A 6 2.40 30.00 20.14
C ARG A 6 2.52 28.47 20.06
N ALA A 7 3.73 27.94 20.24
CA ALA A 7 3.98 26.49 20.25
C ALA A 7 3.25 25.79 21.41
N GLU A 8 3.27 26.36 22.61
CA GLU A 8 2.54 25.85 23.78
C GLU A 8 1.01 25.90 23.61
N ARG A 9 0.48 26.87 22.87
CA ARG A 9 -0.95 26.94 22.57
C ARG A 9 -1.34 25.91 21.52
N ALA A 10 -0.49 25.69 20.52
CA ALA A 10 -0.69 24.68 19.49
C ALA A 10 -0.65 23.26 20.08
N SER A 11 0.26 22.98 21.02
CA SER A 11 0.37 21.66 21.68
C SER A 11 -0.82 21.30 22.56
N ARG A 12 -1.62 22.29 22.97
CA ARG A 12 -2.88 22.12 23.72
C ARG A 12 -4.11 21.97 22.82
N SER A 13 -3.96 22.08 21.50
CA SER A 13 -5.05 21.86 20.56
C SER A 13 -5.41 20.39 20.48
N ALA A 14 -6.71 20.06 20.45
CA ALA A 14 -7.19 18.71 20.20
C ALA A 14 -6.71 18.12 18.85
N ARG A 15 -6.20 18.97 17.94
CA ARG A 15 -5.67 18.60 16.63
C ARG A 15 -4.14 18.58 16.58
N TYR A 16 -3.47 18.63 17.74
CA TYR A 16 -2.02 18.54 17.81
C TYR A 16 -1.55 17.09 17.66
N LEU A 17 -0.67 16.86 16.70
CA LEU A 17 0.00 15.58 16.48
C LEU A 17 1.52 15.80 16.47
N SER A 18 2.23 15.11 17.38
CA SER A 18 3.69 15.11 17.37
C SER A 18 4.23 14.35 16.15
N GLU A 19 5.44 14.70 15.72
CA GLU A 19 6.12 14.04 14.58
C GLU A 19 6.24 12.52 14.79
N GLU A 20 6.58 12.08 16.00
CA GLU A 20 6.69 10.66 16.33
C GLU A 20 5.34 9.93 16.16
N LYS A 21 4.24 10.52 16.64
CA LYS A 21 2.89 9.96 16.46
C LYS A 21 2.43 10.02 15.01
N PHE A 22 2.88 11.02 14.26
CA PHE A 22 2.66 11.15 12.83
C PHE A 22 3.31 10.01 12.04
N GLN A 23 4.60 9.74 12.30
CA GLN A 23 5.33 8.65 11.67
C GLN A 23 4.75 7.29 12.07
N ALA A 24 4.38 7.11 13.34
CA ALA A 24 3.73 5.89 13.79
C ALA A 24 2.39 5.64 13.07
N LEU A 25 1.51 6.66 12.99
CA LEU A 25 0.17 6.49 12.43
C LEU A 25 0.18 6.21 10.92
N THR A 26 1.00 6.93 10.15
CA THR A 26 0.99 6.83 8.68
C THR A 26 2.02 5.83 8.18
N GLY A 27 3.23 5.86 8.73
CA GLY A 27 4.36 5.04 8.29
C GLY A 27 4.16 3.55 8.56
N GLN A 28 3.54 3.17 9.69
CA GLN A 28 3.26 1.75 9.97
C GLN A 28 2.25 1.15 8.99
N VAL A 29 1.19 1.89 8.64
CA VAL A 29 0.18 1.43 7.67
C VAL A 29 0.78 1.37 6.28
N GLN A 30 1.59 2.37 5.90
CA GLN A 30 2.32 2.38 4.64
C GLN A 30 3.24 1.16 4.48
N THR A 31 4.11 0.95 5.47
CA THR A 31 5.04 -0.18 5.49
C THR A 31 4.31 -1.51 5.37
N SER A 32 3.10 -1.61 5.93
CA SER A 32 2.32 -2.84 5.94
C SER A 32 1.79 -3.21 4.55
N TYR A 33 1.23 -2.26 3.78
CA TYR A 33 0.78 -2.59 2.41
C TYR A 33 1.95 -2.74 1.44
N GLU A 34 3.07 -2.05 1.64
CA GLU A 34 4.29 -2.24 0.83
C GLU A 34 4.81 -3.68 0.97
N LYS A 35 4.89 -4.21 2.20
CA LYS A 35 5.25 -5.61 2.45
C LYS A 35 4.25 -6.59 1.85
N LEU A 36 2.96 -6.22 1.86
CA LEU A 36 1.93 -7.04 1.24
C LEU A 36 2.06 -7.07 -0.28
N ASP A 37 2.45 -5.96 -0.90
CA ASP A 37 2.74 -5.88 -2.34
C ASP A 37 3.93 -6.76 -2.73
N GLU A 38 5.00 -6.76 -1.91
CA GLU A 38 6.14 -7.66 -2.09
C GLU A 38 5.73 -9.13 -1.98
N LEU A 39 4.92 -9.49 -0.98
CA LEU A 39 4.40 -10.84 -0.81
C LEU A 39 3.50 -11.26 -1.98
N LEU A 40 2.63 -10.36 -2.47
CA LEU A 40 1.76 -10.61 -3.60
C LEU A 40 2.58 -10.88 -4.88
N ALA A 41 3.60 -10.07 -5.13
CA ALA A 41 4.51 -10.27 -6.26
C ALA A 41 5.26 -11.61 -6.16
N HIS A 42 5.71 -11.98 -4.96
CA HIS A 42 6.35 -13.27 -4.72
C HIS A 42 5.40 -14.44 -4.98
N MET A 43 4.16 -14.38 -4.49
CA MET A 43 3.14 -15.41 -4.66
C MET A 43 2.75 -15.59 -6.13
N LEU A 44 2.60 -14.50 -6.89
CA LEU A 44 2.33 -14.55 -8.33
C LEU A 44 3.47 -15.21 -9.10
N ARG A 45 4.72 -14.94 -8.72
CA ARG A 45 5.88 -15.59 -9.32
C ARG A 45 5.93 -17.08 -8.99
N MET A 46 5.73 -17.43 -7.72
CA MET A 46 5.65 -18.83 -7.28
C MET A 46 4.57 -19.61 -8.04
N HIS A 47 3.42 -18.98 -8.29
CA HIS A 47 2.36 -19.58 -9.11
C HIS A 47 2.81 -19.91 -10.53
N ALA A 48 3.51 -18.99 -11.19
CA ALA A 48 4.06 -19.22 -12.52
C ALA A 48 5.07 -20.38 -12.51
N ASP A 49 6.00 -20.38 -11.57
CA ASP A 49 7.02 -21.43 -11.42
C ASP A 49 6.37 -22.80 -11.13
N MET A 50 5.26 -22.82 -10.39
CA MET A 50 4.55 -24.05 -10.07
C MET A 50 3.75 -24.60 -11.26
N ILE A 51 3.23 -23.74 -12.14
CA ILE A 51 2.60 -24.17 -13.40
C ILE A 51 3.65 -24.87 -14.29
N ASP A 52 4.84 -24.26 -14.42
CA ASP A 52 5.93 -24.84 -15.19
C ASP A 52 6.40 -26.17 -14.57
N THR A 53 6.58 -26.20 -13.25
CA THR A 53 7.00 -27.41 -12.52
C THR A 53 5.96 -28.52 -12.61
N ALA A 54 4.66 -28.23 -12.49
CA ALA A 54 3.59 -29.22 -12.58
C ALA A 54 3.55 -29.86 -13.98
N ARG A 55 3.84 -29.08 -15.03
CA ARG A 55 3.95 -29.56 -16.41
C ARG A 55 5.12 -30.52 -16.58
N THR A 56 6.24 -30.29 -15.90
CA THR A 56 7.43 -31.16 -15.96
C THR A 56 7.37 -32.37 -15.03
N ALA A 57 6.69 -32.26 -13.89
CA ALA A 57 6.69 -33.28 -12.82
C ALA A 57 5.65 -34.39 -13.03
N GLY A 58 4.80 -34.30 -14.06
CA GLY A 58 3.76 -35.29 -14.32
C GLY A 58 2.70 -35.37 -13.21
N LEU A 59 2.41 -34.22 -12.58
CA LEU A 59 1.44 -34.16 -11.48
C LEU A 59 0.05 -34.58 -11.98
N GLU A 60 -0.66 -35.43 -11.24
CA GLU A 60 -2.03 -35.80 -11.58
C GLU A 60 -2.89 -34.54 -11.75
N PRO A 61 -3.62 -34.39 -12.87
CA PRO A 61 -4.34 -33.16 -13.19
C PRO A 61 -5.27 -32.66 -12.08
N GLU A 62 -5.98 -33.56 -11.39
CA GLU A 62 -6.91 -33.22 -10.31
C GLU A 62 -6.19 -32.64 -9.08
N LYS A 63 -5.05 -33.22 -8.70
CA LYS A 63 -4.23 -32.72 -7.59
C LYS A 63 -3.64 -31.35 -7.91
N GLY A 64 -3.20 -31.16 -9.15
CA GLY A 64 -2.71 -29.88 -9.65
C GLY A 64 -3.80 -28.82 -9.58
N GLN A 65 -4.96 -29.08 -10.18
CA GLN A 65 -6.10 -28.16 -10.16
C GLN A 65 -6.53 -27.78 -8.74
N LYS A 66 -6.58 -28.73 -7.81
CA LYS A 66 -6.93 -28.45 -6.40
C LYS A 66 -5.91 -27.56 -5.72
N LEU A 67 -4.62 -27.78 -5.98
CA LEU A 67 -3.52 -26.96 -5.45
C LEU A 67 -3.58 -25.53 -6.02
N PHE A 68 -3.69 -25.39 -7.34
CA PHE A 68 -3.80 -24.08 -7.99
C PHE A 68 -5.03 -23.29 -7.52
N ARG A 69 -6.18 -23.94 -7.32
CA ARG A 69 -7.38 -23.29 -6.77
C ARG A 69 -7.10 -22.71 -5.38
N LYS A 70 -6.49 -23.48 -4.47
CA LYS A 70 -6.19 -23.02 -3.11
C LYS A 70 -5.23 -21.82 -3.11
N LEU A 71 -4.20 -21.88 -3.94
CA LEU A 71 -3.24 -20.79 -4.04
C LEU A 71 -3.87 -19.53 -4.68
N ASN A 72 -4.78 -19.69 -5.65
CA ASN A 72 -5.53 -18.57 -6.22
C ASN A 72 -6.43 -17.91 -5.17
N THR A 73 -7.13 -18.70 -4.34
CA THR A 73 -7.90 -18.15 -3.21
C THR A 73 -7.01 -17.34 -2.27
N CYS A 74 -5.84 -17.86 -1.92
CA CYS A 74 -4.90 -17.14 -1.06
C CYS A 74 -4.43 -15.81 -1.68
N VAL A 75 -4.12 -15.78 -2.98
CA VAL A 75 -3.77 -14.54 -3.69
C VAL A 75 -4.93 -13.54 -3.68
N SER A 76 -6.17 -13.99 -3.92
CA SER A 76 -7.36 -13.13 -3.85
C SER A 76 -7.56 -12.54 -2.45
N ASP A 77 -7.37 -13.32 -1.39
CA ASP A 77 -7.50 -12.84 -0.01
C ASP A 77 -6.43 -11.78 0.33
N LEU A 78 -5.22 -11.93 -0.22
CA LEU A 78 -4.16 -10.92 -0.09
C LEU A 78 -4.50 -9.63 -0.82
N VAL A 79 -5.12 -9.70 -2.01
CA VAL A 79 -5.58 -8.50 -2.73
C VAL A 79 -6.64 -7.75 -1.94
N ILE A 80 -7.62 -8.45 -1.36
CA ILE A 80 -8.65 -7.82 -0.51
C ILE A 80 -8.00 -7.16 0.72
N SER A 81 -7.09 -7.87 1.38
CA SER A 81 -6.37 -7.34 2.55
C SER A 81 -5.56 -6.08 2.20
N ARG A 82 -5.03 -6.00 0.97
CA ARG A 82 -4.33 -4.82 0.45
C ARG A 82 -5.26 -3.64 0.29
N GLU A 83 -6.45 -3.85 -0.27
CA GLU A 83 -7.46 -2.80 -0.42
C GLU A 83 -7.85 -2.21 0.93
N ASP A 84 -8.06 -3.05 1.95
CA ASP A 84 -8.36 -2.62 3.31
C ASP A 84 -7.23 -1.78 3.93
N LEU A 85 -5.96 -2.19 3.76
CA LEU A 85 -4.81 -1.44 4.25
C LEU A 85 -4.63 -0.09 3.54
N VAL A 86 -4.89 -0.03 2.24
CA VAL A 86 -4.90 1.24 1.48
C VAL A 86 -6.03 2.14 1.99
N GLY A 87 -7.21 1.57 2.25
CA GLY A 87 -8.32 2.28 2.87
C GLY A 87 -7.95 2.90 4.21
N ALA A 88 -7.32 2.12 5.10
CA ALA A 88 -6.83 2.58 6.39
C ALA A 88 -5.78 3.70 6.25
N HIS A 89 -4.88 3.60 5.27
CA HIS A 89 -3.88 4.62 4.99
C HIS A 89 -4.50 5.94 4.52
N LEU A 90 -5.53 5.87 3.66
CA LEU A 90 -6.28 7.04 3.21
C LEU A 90 -7.02 7.70 4.37
N GLU A 91 -7.61 6.92 5.28
CA GLU A 91 -8.27 7.46 6.47
C GLU A 91 -7.27 8.12 7.43
N ALA A 92 -6.15 7.47 7.73
CA ALA A 92 -5.05 8.03 8.51
C ALA A 92 -4.56 9.35 7.89
N THR A 93 -4.45 9.40 6.57
CA THR A 93 -4.09 10.61 5.81
C THR A 93 -5.13 11.73 5.96
N ARG A 94 -6.43 11.42 5.92
CA ARG A 94 -7.50 12.40 6.15
C ARG A 94 -7.47 12.96 7.57
N ILE A 95 -7.26 12.11 8.57
CA ILE A 95 -7.11 12.54 9.97
C ILE A 95 -5.90 13.47 10.09
N ARG A 96 -4.77 13.09 9.49
CA ARG A 96 -3.53 13.88 9.44
C ARG A 96 -3.73 15.27 8.83
N MET A 97 -4.47 15.39 7.73
CA MET A 97 -4.81 16.67 7.08
C MET A 97 -5.65 17.61 7.95
N ARG A 98 -6.22 17.11 9.05
CA ARG A 98 -6.93 17.94 10.04
C ARG A 98 -6.03 18.35 11.22
N THR A 99 -4.76 17.94 11.24
CA THR A 99 -3.80 18.25 12.31
C THR A 99 -2.87 19.41 11.96
N ASN A 100 -2.07 19.87 12.92
CA ASN A 100 -1.02 20.88 12.71
C ASN A 100 0.12 20.43 11.77
N GLN A 101 0.09 19.20 11.26
CA GLN A 101 1.06 18.66 10.30
C GLN A 101 0.57 18.74 8.83
N ALA A 102 -0.60 19.35 8.58
CA ALA A 102 -1.21 19.38 7.25
C ALA A 102 -0.37 20.06 6.17
N GLU A 103 0.34 21.14 6.49
CA GLU A 103 1.17 21.91 5.54
C GLU A 103 2.51 21.24 5.19
N ARG A 104 2.96 20.25 5.97
CA ARG A 104 4.25 19.54 5.77
C ARG A 104 4.15 18.27 4.94
N ALA A 105 2.94 17.77 4.68
CA ALA A 105 2.79 16.47 4.03
C ALA A 105 2.92 16.61 2.52
N ASP A 106 4.02 16.07 1.97
CA ASP A 106 4.26 15.85 0.54
C ASP A 106 3.18 14.95 -0.09
N GLY A 107 2.02 15.53 -0.36
CA GLY A 107 0.96 14.95 -1.17
C GLY A 107 -0.03 14.04 -0.44
N CYS A 108 -1.30 14.19 -0.82
CA CYS A 108 -2.24 13.07 -0.76
C CYS A 108 -1.64 11.89 -1.52
N TYR A 109 -1.93 10.65 -1.08
CA TYR A 109 -1.67 9.45 -1.87
C TYR A 109 -2.31 9.63 -3.25
N SER A 110 -1.48 9.86 -4.28
CA SER A 110 -1.89 9.71 -5.66
C SER A 110 -1.67 8.23 -5.99
N PRO A 111 -2.70 7.46 -6.39
CA PRO A 111 -2.50 6.08 -6.77
C PRO A 111 -1.46 6.05 -7.88
N ARG A 112 -0.27 5.48 -7.61
CA ARG A 112 0.68 5.18 -8.67
C ARG A 112 0.03 4.14 -9.56
N PRO A 113 -0.14 4.39 -10.87
CA PRO A 113 -0.63 3.36 -11.77
C PRO A 113 0.34 2.17 -11.71
N LEU A 114 -0.20 0.96 -11.59
CA LEU A 114 0.56 -0.30 -11.53
C LEU A 114 1.38 -0.60 -12.82
N ILE A 115 1.38 0.33 -13.78
CA ILE A 115 2.06 0.21 -15.06
C ILE A 115 2.71 1.56 -15.35
N GLU A 116 4.02 1.68 -15.08
CA GLU A 116 4.85 2.69 -15.72
C GLU A 116 5.01 2.29 -17.19
N GLY A 117 4.08 2.73 -18.03
CA GLY A 117 4.30 2.79 -19.46
C GLY A 117 5.47 3.73 -19.71
N HIS A 118 6.59 3.17 -20.16
CA HIS A 118 7.76 3.91 -20.63
C HIS A 118 7.32 4.85 -21.77
N GLN A 119 6.95 6.10 -21.46
CA GLN A 119 6.56 7.10 -22.47
C GLN A 119 7.79 7.72 -23.11
N ASN A 120 8.47 6.95 -23.96
CA ASN A 120 9.14 7.55 -25.11
C ASN A 120 8.08 7.75 -26.20
N GLY A 121 7.53 8.97 -26.22
CA GLY A 121 6.83 9.55 -27.36
C GLY A 121 5.38 9.11 -27.54
N ILE A 122 4.45 10.04 -27.31
CA ILE A 122 3.54 10.55 -28.34
C ILE A 122 3.08 11.94 -27.87
N ARG A 123 3.41 12.93 -28.68
CA ARG A 123 2.94 14.31 -28.58
C ARG A 123 1.61 14.36 -29.32
N LEU A 124 0.52 14.79 -28.66
CA LEU A 124 -0.68 15.21 -29.38
C LEU A 124 -0.95 16.67 -29.04
N VAL A 125 -0.66 17.50 -30.05
CA VAL A 125 -1.18 18.84 -30.21
C VAL A 125 -2.60 18.69 -30.74
N GLY A 126 -3.56 19.36 -30.11
CA GLY A 126 -4.97 19.39 -30.48
C GLY A 126 -5.81 19.94 -29.34
#